data_AF-A0A2D7Z8D2-F1
#
_entry.id   AF-A0A2D7Z8D2-F1
#
_cell.length_a   1.000
_cell.length_b   1.000
_cell.length_c   1.000
_cell.angle_alpha   90.00
_cell.angle_beta   90.00
_cell.angle_gamma   90.00
#
_symmetry.space_group_name_H-M   'P 1'
#
loop_
_entity.id
_entity.type
_entity.pdbx_description
1 polymer ?
#
loop_
_entity_poly.entity_id
_entity_poly.type
_entity_poly.pdbx_seq_one_letter_code
_entity_poly.pdbx_strand_id
1 'polypeptide(L)'
;MIEMNNETPFLHDLPRVMRAIQSNELESKEILETLAFLACTKSWRKLWTIADLLSREVSVLFDDENNVWVDIGTPGMVRPKPPLGSRLPLRLWIHTHPYDAYWSSTDLDTLAIYSTVLQEAIVLGHDHLKRTVRNDGSMPALAATGPLSSWTSEDLVEYDILEGLDGR
;
A
#
# COMPACT_ATOMS: atom_id res chain seq x y z
N MET A 1 19.89 21.50 -3.43
CA MET A 1 18.95 20.94 -2.45
C MET A 1 18.15 19.89 -3.20
N ILE A 2 18.17 18.64 -2.76
CA ILE A 2 17.31 17.60 -3.33
C ILE A 2 15.94 17.85 -2.71
N GLU A 3 14.93 18.18 -3.51
CA GLU A 3 13.55 18.24 -3.01
C GLU A 3 13.16 16.85 -2.51
N MET A 4 12.70 16.79 -1.25
CA MET A 4 12.12 15.59 -0.69
C MET A 4 10.68 15.51 -1.20
N ASN A 5 10.39 14.56 -2.09
CA ASN A 5 9.09 14.41 -2.73
C ASN A 5 8.14 13.52 -1.92
N ASN A 6 8.05 13.70 -0.60
CA ASN A 6 7.02 13.02 0.19
C ASN A 6 5.68 13.75 0.08
N GLU A 7 4.59 12.99 0.14
CA GLU A 7 3.25 13.55 0.01
C GLU A 7 2.78 14.15 1.33
N THR A 8 2.10 15.29 1.26
CA THR A 8 1.42 15.89 2.41
C THR A 8 0.01 15.27 2.51
N PRO A 9 -0.32 14.47 3.54
CA PRO A 9 -1.62 13.85 3.63
C PRO A 9 -2.74 14.90 3.77
N PHE A 10 -3.60 15.00 2.76
CA PHE A 10 -4.72 15.93 2.74
C PHE A 10 -5.90 15.36 1.96
N LEU A 11 -7.10 15.40 2.55
CA LEU A 11 -8.31 14.93 1.89
C LEU A 11 -8.91 16.04 1.03
N HIS A 12 -8.74 15.93 -0.28
CA HIS A 12 -9.41 16.81 -1.24
C HIS A 12 -10.89 16.44 -1.41
N ASP A 13 -11.68 17.38 -1.92
CA ASP A 13 -13.07 17.15 -2.29
C ASP A 13 -13.18 16.19 -3.48
N LEU A 14 -14.11 15.23 -3.37
CA LEU A 14 -14.29 14.19 -4.38
C LEU A 14 -14.46 14.74 -5.80
N PRO A 15 -15.20 15.84 -6.07
CA PRO A 15 -15.30 16.39 -7.42
C PRO A 15 -13.96 16.83 -8.04
N ARG A 16 -13.00 17.30 -7.23
CA ARG A 16 -11.65 17.66 -7.73
C ARG A 16 -10.82 16.43 -8.02
N VAL A 17 -10.83 15.45 -7.10
CA VAL A 17 -10.15 14.17 -7.31
C VAL A 17 -10.68 13.48 -8.57
N MET A 18 -12.00 13.41 -8.74
CA MET A 18 -12.63 12.83 -9.92
C MET A 18 -12.26 13.57 -11.21
N ARG A 19 -12.18 14.91 -11.17
CA ARG A 19 -11.74 15.69 -12.34
C ARG A 19 -10.30 15.33 -12.72
N ALA A 20 -9.40 15.24 -11.74
CA ALA A 20 -8.01 14.88 -11.99
C ALA A 20 -7.87 13.45 -12.56
N ILE A 21 -8.64 12.49 -12.02
CA ILE A 21 -8.73 11.12 -12.55
C ILE A 21 -9.22 11.14 -14.00
N GLN A 22 -10.30 11.86 -14.31
CA GLN A 22 -10.89 11.93 -15.65
C GLN A 22 -9.96 12.60 -16.67
N SER A 23 -9.17 13.58 -16.23
CA SER A 23 -8.12 14.21 -17.04
C SER A 23 -6.87 13.34 -17.20
N ASN A 24 -6.81 12.18 -16.54
CA ASN A 24 -5.64 11.29 -16.50
C ASN A 24 -4.37 11.99 -15.97
N GLU A 25 -4.54 12.92 -15.03
CA GLU A 25 -3.46 13.64 -14.34
C GLU A 25 -3.01 12.82 -13.12
N LEU A 26 -2.34 11.70 -13.38
CA LEU A 26 -1.97 10.71 -12.35
C LEU A 26 -1.07 11.28 -11.25
N GLU A 27 -0.22 12.26 -11.59
CA GLU A 27 0.68 12.93 -10.65
C GLU A 27 0.07 14.21 -10.04
N SER A 28 -1.24 14.41 -10.17
CA SER A 28 -1.92 15.56 -9.56
C SER A 28 -1.85 15.48 -8.03
N LYS A 29 -1.62 16.64 -7.42
CA LYS A 29 -1.59 16.81 -5.97
C LYS A 29 -2.88 16.32 -5.32
N GLU A 30 -4.02 16.54 -5.97
CA GLU A 30 -5.33 16.12 -5.52
C GLU A 30 -5.42 14.60 -5.32
N ILE A 31 -4.84 13.83 -6.22
CA ILE A 31 -4.84 12.36 -6.15
C ILE A 31 -3.83 11.88 -5.12
N LEU A 32 -2.58 12.35 -5.22
CA LEU A 32 -1.47 11.87 -4.37
C LEU A 32 -1.70 12.18 -2.88
N GLU A 33 -2.12 13.40 -2.55
CA GLU A 33 -2.40 13.78 -1.16
C GLU A 33 -3.63 13.06 -0.59
N THR A 34 -4.64 12.80 -1.42
CA THR A 34 -5.83 12.03 -1.03
C THR A 34 -5.46 10.58 -0.73
N LEU A 35 -4.67 9.93 -1.58
CA LEU A 35 -4.18 8.57 -1.35
C LEU A 35 -3.34 8.51 -0.07
N ALA A 36 -2.44 9.47 0.14
CA ALA A 36 -1.64 9.58 1.35
C ALA A 36 -2.52 9.74 2.60
N PHE A 37 -3.56 10.59 2.54
CA PHE A 37 -4.53 10.77 3.64
C PHE A 37 -5.29 9.48 3.96
N LEU A 38 -5.80 8.79 2.93
CA LEU A 38 -6.56 7.56 3.12
C LEU A 38 -5.68 6.45 3.71
N ALA A 39 -4.41 6.38 3.32
CA ALA A 39 -3.44 5.47 3.90
C ALA A 39 -3.16 5.80 5.38
N CYS A 40 -2.93 7.08 5.72
CA CYS A 40 -2.68 7.53 7.09
C CYS A 40 -3.87 7.22 8.03
N THR A 41 -5.09 7.38 7.53
CA THR A 41 -6.33 7.15 8.29
C THR A 41 -6.81 5.71 8.25
N LYS A 42 -6.06 4.80 7.61
CA LYS A 42 -6.41 3.39 7.45
C LYS A 42 -7.75 3.16 6.75
N SER A 43 -8.12 4.08 5.85
CA SER A 43 -9.37 4.02 5.07
C SER A 43 -9.22 3.10 3.85
N TRP A 44 -8.93 1.81 4.09
CA TRP A 44 -8.49 0.85 3.07
C TRP A 44 -9.44 0.71 1.88
N ARG A 45 -10.75 0.52 2.16
CA ARG A 45 -11.77 0.42 1.12
C ARG A 45 -11.78 1.66 0.20
N LYS A 46 -11.67 2.85 0.78
CA LYS A 46 -11.65 4.11 0.03
C LYS A 46 -10.37 4.27 -0.77
N LEU A 47 -9.22 3.90 -0.21
CA LEU A 47 -7.94 3.91 -0.92
C LEU A 47 -8.02 3.01 -2.16
N TRP A 48 -8.47 1.76 -1.96
CA TRP A 48 -8.67 0.83 -3.07
C TRP A 48 -9.65 1.37 -4.10
N THR A 49 -10.76 1.99 -3.68
CA THR A 49 -11.74 2.61 -4.59
C THR A 49 -11.11 3.68 -5.49
N ILE A 50 -10.22 4.53 -4.94
CA ILE A 50 -9.52 5.54 -5.76
C ILE A 50 -8.56 4.87 -6.75
N ALA A 51 -7.82 3.83 -6.33
CA ALA A 51 -6.94 3.07 -7.22
C ALA A 51 -7.72 2.37 -8.37
N ASP A 52 -8.88 1.78 -8.07
CA ASP A 52 -9.76 1.17 -9.05
C ASP A 52 -10.31 2.19 -10.06
N LEU A 53 -10.74 3.37 -9.57
CA LEU A 53 -11.17 4.48 -10.43
C LEU A 53 -10.06 5.00 -11.35
N LEU A 54 -8.81 4.94 -10.90
CA LEU A 54 -7.63 5.23 -11.73
C LEU A 54 -7.36 4.13 -12.77
N SER A 55 -7.92 2.92 -12.59
CA SER A 55 -7.55 1.72 -13.34
C SER A 55 -6.04 1.45 -13.30
N ARG A 56 -5.45 1.65 -12.12
CA ARG A 56 -4.02 1.56 -11.84
C ARG A 56 -3.78 0.89 -10.49
N GLU A 57 -2.61 0.30 -10.34
CA GLU A 57 -2.13 -0.14 -9.04
C GLU A 57 -1.44 1.05 -8.35
N VAL A 58 -1.74 1.25 -7.08
CA VAL A 58 -1.17 2.29 -6.24
C VAL A 58 -0.26 1.63 -5.22
N SER A 59 0.91 2.22 -4.97
CA SER A 59 1.78 1.88 -3.84
C SER A 59 1.92 3.06 -2.90
N VAL A 60 1.81 2.81 -1.60
CA VAL A 60 2.06 3.78 -0.54
C VAL A 60 3.11 3.23 0.40
N LEU A 61 4.16 4.00 0.67
CA LEU A 61 5.25 3.61 1.56
C LEU A 61 5.37 4.59 2.73
N PHE A 62 5.41 4.06 3.94
CA PHE A 62 5.70 4.77 5.17
C PHE A 62 7.13 4.46 5.62
N ASP A 63 7.91 5.51 5.87
CA ASP A 63 9.27 5.39 6.40
C ASP A 63 9.31 5.57 7.93
N ASP A 64 10.51 5.51 8.53
CA ASP A 64 10.68 5.59 9.99
C ASP A 64 10.15 6.90 10.61
N GLU A 65 10.20 8.00 9.85
CA GLU A 65 9.74 9.33 10.28
C GLU A 65 8.23 9.56 10.01
N ASN A 66 7.51 8.55 9.50
CA ASN A 66 6.13 8.64 8.99
C ASN A 66 5.99 9.50 7.72
N ASN A 67 7.06 9.71 6.96
CA ASN A 67 6.91 10.30 5.64
C ASN A 67 6.15 9.31 4.74
N VAL A 68 5.21 9.85 3.97
CA VAL A 68 4.36 9.06 3.08
C VAL A 68 4.80 9.29 1.65
N TRP A 69 4.99 8.19 0.91
CA TRP A 69 5.38 8.23 -0.48
C TRP A 69 4.36 7.46 -1.30
N VAL A 70 3.78 8.11 -2.31
CA VAL A 70 2.74 7.51 -3.17
C VAL A 70 3.31 7.34 -4.58
N ASP A 71 3.11 6.16 -5.16
CA ASP A 71 3.45 5.85 -6.55
C ASP A 71 2.22 5.24 -7.23
N ILE A 72 1.91 5.71 -8.44
CA ILE A 72 0.78 5.22 -9.24
C ILE A 72 1.37 4.52 -10.46
N GLY A 73 1.45 3.20 -10.40
CA GLY A 73 2.06 2.39 -11.45
C GLY A 73 1.06 1.86 -12.46
N THR A 74 1.58 1.15 -13.46
CA THR A 74 0.76 0.37 -14.41
C THR A 74 0.42 -1.00 -13.82
N PRO A 75 -0.70 -1.63 -14.21
CA PRO A 75 -1.08 -2.97 -13.72
C PRO A 75 0.07 -3.99 -13.84
N GLY A 76 0.35 -4.71 -12.75
CA GLY A 76 1.40 -5.74 -12.67
C GLY A 76 2.83 -5.24 -12.45
N MET A 77 3.04 -3.95 -12.16
CA MET A 77 4.39 -3.43 -11.90
C MET A 77 4.38 -2.21 -10.98
N VAL A 78 4.04 -2.39 -9.70
CA VAL A 78 4.37 -1.41 -8.68
C VAL A 78 5.40 -2.00 -7.73
N ARG A 79 6.58 -1.39 -7.70
CA ARG A 79 7.63 -1.74 -6.74
C ARG A 79 7.70 -0.61 -5.73
N PRO A 80 7.91 -0.91 -4.44
CA PRO A 80 8.41 0.10 -3.54
C PRO A 80 9.77 0.49 -4.10
N LYS A 81 9.83 1.70 -4.65
CA LYS A 81 11.07 2.44 -4.77
C LYS A 81 11.14 3.23 -3.48
N PRO A 82 11.91 2.81 -2.45
CA PRO A 82 12.20 3.67 -1.32
C PRO A 82 12.76 4.96 -1.93
N PRO A 83 12.03 6.08 -1.85
CA PRO A 83 12.44 7.25 -2.60
C PRO A 83 13.74 7.77 -2.02
N LEU A 84 14.54 8.43 -2.86
CA LEU A 84 15.74 9.11 -2.39
C LEU A 84 15.35 10.07 -1.27
N GLY A 85 15.86 9.82 -0.06
CA GLY A 85 15.53 10.59 1.14
C GLY A 85 14.65 9.88 2.17
N SER A 86 14.07 8.71 1.86
CA SER A 86 13.34 7.90 2.83
C SER A 86 14.23 7.40 3.98
N ARG A 87 13.64 7.29 5.18
CA ARG A 87 14.33 6.84 6.40
C ARG A 87 14.05 5.37 6.71
N LEU A 88 15.12 4.62 6.95
CA LEU A 88 15.02 3.23 7.37
C LEU A 88 14.85 3.13 8.89
N PRO A 89 14.12 2.12 9.41
CA PRO A 89 13.39 1.10 8.65
C PRO A 89 12.15 1.64 7.91
N LEU A 90 11.77 0.97 6.82
CA LEU A 90 10.49 1.18 6.15
C LEU A 90 9.40 0.51 6.99
N ARG A 91 8.44 1.29 7.47
CA ARG A 91 7.47 0.83 8.47
C ARG A 91 6.32 0.06 7.85
N LEU A 92 5.80 0.54 6.73
CA LEU A 92 4.64 -0.07 6.09
C LEU A 92 4.69 0.17 4.59
N TRP A 93 4.55 -0.89 3.81
CA TRP A 93 4.29 -0.82 2.38
C TRP A 93 2.86 -1.28 2.10
N ILE A 94 2.09 -0.46 1.40
CA ILE A 94 0.73 -0.76 0.97
C ILE A 94 0.73 -0.79 -0.54
N HIS A 95 0.10 -1.78 -1.16
CA HIS A 95 -0.22 -1.70 -2.59
C HIS A 95 -1.61 -2.23 -2.90
N THR A 96 -2.15 -1.87 -4.06
CA THR A 96 -3.49 -2.31 -4.50
C THR A 96 -3.38 -3.31 -5.66
N HIS A 97 -4.27 -4.29 -5.67
CA HIS A 97 -4.53 -5.15 -6.83
C HIS A 97 -5.91 -4.83 -7.44
N PRO A 98 -6.14 -5.15 -8.73
CA PRO A 98 -7.41 -4.84 -9.39
C PRO A 98 -8.65 -5.51 -8.79
N TYR A 99 -8.51 -6.61 -8.03
CA TYR A 99 -9.66 -7.28 -7.42
C TYR A 99 -9.29 -8.06 -6.16
N ASP A 100 -8.51 -9.13 -6.29
CA ASP A 100 -8.18 -10.00 -5.16
C ASP A 100 -6.87 -9.60 -4.49
N ALA A 101 -6.81 -9.68 -3.17
CA ALA A 101 -5.63 -9.36 -2.38
C ALA A 101 -4.78 -10.63 -2.18
N TYR A 102 -3.66 -10.73 -2.89
CA TYR A 102 -2.76 -11.87 -2.78
C TYR A 102 -1.31 -11.41 -2.95
N TRP A 103 -0.36 -12.23 -2.48
CA TRP A 103 1.05 -11.99 -2.75
C TRP A 103 1.42 -12.58 -4.10
N SER A 104 1.55 -11.74 -5.12
CA SER A 104 2.06 -12.13 -6.44
C SER A 104 3.55 -12.49 -6.35
N SER A 105 4.10 -13.10 -7.41
CA SER A 105 5.54 -13.35 -7.49
C SER A 105 6.35 -12.06 -7.37
N THR A 106 5.86 -10.95 -7.93
CA THR A 106 6.52 -9.64 -7.84
C THR A 106 6.51 -9.09 -6.41
N ASP A 107 5.42 -9.32 -5.67
CA ASP A 107 5.33 -8.90 -4.28
C ASP A 107 6.25 -9.73 -3.40
N LEU A 108 6.29 -11.04 -3.61
CA LEU A 108 7.17 -11.96 -2.89
C LEU A 108 8.65 -11.63 -3.15
N ASP A 109 9.03 -11.35 -4.40
CA ASP A 109 10.40 -10.90 -4.73
C ASP A 109 10.73 -9.58 -4.02
N THR A 110 9.78 -8.64 -4.00
CA THR A 110 9.93 -7.36 -3.32
C THR A 110 10.12 -7.53 -1.81
N LEU A 111 9.24 -8.30 -1.17
CA LEU A 111 9.33 -8.64 0.26
C LEU A 111 10.67 -9.31 0.57
N ALA A 112 11.14 -10.20 -0.29
CA ALA A 112 12.42 -10.86 -0.13
C ALA A 112 13.61 -9.87 -0.19
N ILE A 113 13.60 -8.96 -1.16
CA ILE A 113 14.63 -7.92 -1.34
C ILE A 113 14.67 -6.98 -0.12
N TYR A 114 13.52 -6.53 0.37
CA TYR A 114 13.43 -5.56 1.46
C TYR A 114 13.28 -6.20 2.84
N SER A 115 13.48 -7.51 2.97
CA SER A 115 13.29 -8.25 4.22
C SER A 115 14.09 -7.71 5.41
N THR A 116 15.22 -7.04 5.20
CA THR A 116 16.01 -6.51 6.34
C THR A 116 15.58 -5.12 6.79
N VAL A 117 14.77 -4.43 5.98
CA VAL A 117 14.46 -3.01 6.18
C VAL A 117 12.96 -2.70 6.22
N LEU A 118 12.11 -3.54 5.64
CA LEU A 118 10.65 -3.41 5.69
C LEU A 118 10.09 -4.18 6.89
N GLN A 119 9.11 -3.59 7.59
CA GLN A 119 8.52 -4.17 8.80
C GLN A 119 7.15 -4.81 8.56
N GLU A 120 6.31 -4.19 7.73
CA GLU A 120 4.95 -4.62 7.44
C GLU A 120 4.63 -4.36 5.96
N ALA A 121 3.82 -5.25 5.37
CA ALA A 121 3.19 -4.99 4.08
C ALA A 121 1.71 -5.38 4.08
N ILE A 122 0.93 -4.64 3.29
CA ILE A 122 -0.49 -4.86 3.06
C ILE A 122 -0.74 -4.80 1.56
N VAL A 123 -1.43 -5.81 1.02
CA VAL A 123 -2.04 -5.73 -0.31
C VAL A 123 -3.55 -5.57 -0.17
N LEU A 124 -4.11 -4.60 -0.88
CA LEU A 124 -5.53 -4.26 -0.87
C LEU A 124 -6.22 -4.82 -2.10
N GLY A 125 -7.34 -5.50 -1.86
CA GLY A 125 -8.30 -5.94 -2.87
C GLY A 125 -9.63 -5.17 -2.75
N HIS A 126 -10.63 -5.63 -3.49
CA HIS A 126 -11.92 -4.97 -3.66
C HIS A 126 -12.67 -4.74 -2.34
N ASP A 127 -12.77 -5.80 -1.53
CA ASP A 127 -13.55 -5.84 -0.29
C ASP A 127 -12.75 -6.39 0.91
N HIS A 128 -11.47 -6.68 0.70
CA HIS A 128 -10.60 -7.29 1.70
C HIS A 128 -9.14 -6.88 1.49
N LEU A 129 -8.30 -7.21 2.48
CA LEU A 129 -6.86 -7.06 2.39
C LEU A 129 -6.14 -8.35 2.80
N LYS A 130 -4.88 -8.45 2.39
CA LYS A 130 -3.92 -9.44 2.92
C LYS A 130 -2.76 -8.69 3.56
N ARG A 131 -2.32 -9.18 4.71
CA ARG A 131 -1.25 -8.57 5.51
C ARG A 131 -0.09 -9.53 5.71
N THR A 132 1.10 -8.98 5.89
CA THR A 132 2.26 -9.71 6.37
C THR A 132 3.13 -8.82 7.23
N VAL A 133 3.72 -9.39 8.28
CA VAL A 133 4.69 -8.75 9.16
C VAL A 133 5.90 -9.64 9.36
N ARG A 134 6.92 -9.09 10.01
CA ARG A 134 8.02 -9.85 10.57
C ARG A 134 7.49 -11.00 11.43
N ASN A 135 7.79 -12.23 11.00
CA ASN A 135 7.41 -13.43 11.70
C ASN A 135 8.35 -13.69 12.88
N ASP A 136 7.77 -13.76 14.07
CA ASP A 136 8.45 -14.12 15.32
C ASP A 136 8.29 -15.62 15.68
N GLY A 137 7.68 -16.41 14.78
CA GLY A 137 7.37 -17.82 14.96
C GLY A 137 5.92 -18.09 15.39
N SER A 138 5.09 -17.06 15.57
CA SER A 138 3.68 -17.19 15.96
C SER A 138 2.76 -17.66 14.84
N MET A 139 3.19 -17.54 13.58
CA MET A 139 2.38 -17.78 12.39
C MET A 139 3.13 -18.64 11.36
N PRO A 140 2.43 -19.35 10.46
CA PRO A 140 3.05 -19.90 9.27
C PRO A 140 3.79 -18.82 8.48
N ALA A 141 4.92 -19.17 7.88
CA ALA A 141 5.70 -18.22 7.08
C ALA A 141 5.30 -18.25 5.59
N LEU A 142 5.56 -17.16 4.86
CA LEU A 142 5.32 -17.08 3.42
C LEU A 142 6.15 -18.09 2.61
N ALA A 143 7.29 -18.52 3.13
CA ALA A 143 8.08 -19.62 2.58
C ALA A 143 8.78 -20.43 3.67
N ALA A 144 9.15 -21.67 3.37
CA ALA A 144 9.85 -22.54 4.33
C ALA A 144 11.30 -22.08 4.61
N THR A 145 11.94 -21.39 3.66
CA THR A 145 13.35 -20.98 3.74
C THR A 145 13.58 -19.63 3.06
N GLY A 146 14.74 -19.01 3.34
CA GLY A 146 15.15 -17.76 2.70
C GLY A 146 14.48 -16.53 3.32
N PRO A 147 14.59 -15.35 2.69
CA PRO A 147 14.07 -14.11 3.27
C PRO A 147 12.57 -14.16 3.62
N LEU A 148 11.78 -14.84 2.78
CA LEU A 148 10.33 -15.01 2.97
C LEU A 148 9.96 -15.88 4.18
N SER A 149 10.88 -16.67 4.74
CA SER A 149 10.60 -17.40 5.98
C SER A 149 10.53 -16.48 7.21
N SER A 150 10.91 -15.21 7.06
CA SER A 150 10.81 -14.18 8.11
C SER A 150 9.54 -13.33 8.03
N TRP A 151 8.57 -13.73 7.19
CA TRP A 151 7.31 -13.02 6.97
C TRP A 151 6.12 -13.92 7.27
N THR A 152 5.07 -13.37 7.89
CA THR A 152 3.85 -14.11 8.25
C THR A 152 2.98 -14.37 7.00
N SER A 153 2.36 -15.55 6.94
CA SER A 153 1.33 -15.88 5.96
C SER A 153 -0.05 -15.73 6.59
N GLU A 154 -0.52 -14.49 6.70
CA GLU A 154 -1.84 -14.19 7.29
C GLU A 154 -2.99 -14.48 6.31
N ASP A 155 -4.17 -14.80 6.85
CA ASP A 155 -5.40 -14.95 6.09
C ASP A 155 -5.91 -13.59 5.57
N LEU A 156 -6.89 -13.63 4.66
CA LEU A 156 -7.56 -12.43 4.18
C LEU A 156 -8.45 -11.85 5.28
N VAL A 157 -8.56 -10.53 5.31
CA VAL A 157 -9.44 -9.81 6.23
C VAL A 157 -10.34 -8.88 5.45
N GLU A 158 -11.65 -9.09 5.56
CA GLU A 158 -12.66 -8.25 4.93
C GLU A 158 -12.69 -6.85 5.56
N TYR A 159 -12.97 -5.84 4.75
CA TYR A 159 -13.10 -4.46 5.23
C TYR A 159 -14.26 -4.30 6.20
N ASP A 160 -15.36 -5.04 6.03
CA ASP A 160 -16.51 -5.01 6.93
C ASP A 160 -16.11 -5.36 8.37
N ILE A 161 -15.24 -6.36 8.55
CA ILE A 161 -14.70 -6.74 9.87
C ILE A 161 -13.87 -5.60 10.47
N LEU A 162 -12.99 -5.00 9.67
CA LEU A 162 -12.11 -3.90 10.12
C LEU A 162 -12.89 -2.62 10.45
N GLU A 163 -14.02 -2.40 9.78
CA GLU A 163 -14.89 -1.24 9.95
C GLU A 163 -15.99 -1.48 11.01
N GLY A 164 -16.08 -2.68 11.59
CA GLY A 164 -17.10 -3.06 12.57
C GLY A 164 -18.52 -3.10 12.00
N LEU A 165 -18.63 -3.52 10.74
CA LEU A 165 -19.86 -3.70 9.99
C LEU A 165 -20.26 -5.18 9.86
N ASP A 166 -19.46 -6.10 10.40
CA ASP A 166 -19.75 -7.52 10.43
C ASP A 166 -21.06 -7.80 11.20
N GLY A 167 -21.98 -8.52 10.55
CA GLY A 167 -23.29 -8.86 11.13
C GLY A 167 -24.35 -7.76 11.07
N ARG A 168 -24.18 -6.73 10.24
CA ARG A 168 -25.24 -5.76 9.87
C ARG A 168 -25.95 -6.12 8.57
#